data_AF-M6ZTH9-F1
#
_entry.id   AF-M6ZTH9-F1
#
_cell.length_a   1.000
_cell.length_b   1.000
_cell.length_c   1.000
_cell.angle_alpha   90.00
_cell.angle_beta   90.00
_cell.angle_gamma   90.00
#
_symmetry.space_group_name_H-M   'P 1'
#
loop_
_entity.id
_entity.type
_entity.pdbx_description
1 polymer ?
#
loop_
_entity_poly.entity_id
_entity_poly.type
_entity_poly.pdbx_seq_one_letter_code
_entity_poly.pdbx_strand_id
1 'polypeptide(L)'
;MQINSDYIVVDTARSLQLVLINLSQADSISVDTESSGYYTYFSKVCLIQISAKGKNYIIDPLKLQNLESLGNLFEDKKILKIFHSAIDDIKALKKDFGFQFQNIADTGFSSRLLDHEQYSLTYLVDYYHKIKLSKKEQKSNWEKRPLEKSQLQYAALDTVYLETIWEKMKEELIKRNLYEEAISEFEKIASEEPGSEGNSISMDKFPEILEYSADERRFIYDTLVFRDDKSRKFKQGAF
;
A
#
# COMPACT_ATOMS: atom_id res chain seq x y z
N MET A 1 16.81 -18.56 -9.70
CA MET A 1 15.56 -18.01 -10.28
C MET A 1 15.87 -16.60 -10.77
N GLN A 2 15.51 -16.24 -12.00
CA GLN A 2 15.77 -14.89 -12.51
C GLN A 2 14.74 -13.93 -11.93
N ILE A 3 15.19 -12.80 -11.37
CA ILE A 3 14.30 -11.76 -10.86
C ILE A 3 13.61 -11.11 -12.07
N ASN A 4 12.30 -11.31 -12.21
CA ASN A 4 11.52 -10.61 -13.22
C ASN A 4 11.17 -9.21 -12.68
N SER A 5 11.87 -8.20 -13.19
CA SER A 5 11.63 -6.79 -12.88
C SER A 5 11.29 -5.97 -14.13
N ASP A 6 10.91 -6.65 -15.22
CA ASP A 6 10.48 -5.97 -16.43
C ASP A 6 9.13 -5.29 -16.16
N TYR A 7 9.00 -4.04 -16.59
CA TYR A 7 7.85 -3.21 -16.28
C TYR A 7 7.36 -2.42 -17.49
N ILE A 8 6.10 -2.02 -17.43
CA ILE A 8 5.44 -1.14 -18.40
C ILE A 8 5.01 0.12 -17.64
N VAL A 9 5.59 1.27 -18.02
CA VAL A 9 5.17 2.57 -17.48
C VAL A 9 3.85 2.99 -18.13
N VAL A 10 2.91 3.41 -17.29
CA VAL A 10 1.57 3.84 -17.67
C VAL A 10 1.39 5.29 -17.23
N ASP A 11 1.70 6.22 -18.14
CA ASP A 11 1.66 7.65 -17.86
C ASP A 11 0.86 8.48 -18.89
N THR A 12 0.08 7.81 -19.74
CA THR A 12 -0.85 8.45 -20.68
C THR A 12 -2.22 7.78 -20.60
N ALA A 13 -3.27 8.51 -20.99
CA ALA A 13 -4.61 7.94 -21.06
C ALA A 13 -4.68 6.71 -21.98
N ARG A 14 -3.93 6.71 -23.09
CA ARG A 14 -3.88 5.59 -24.03
C ARG A 14 -3.21 4.37 -23.42
N SER A 15 -2.07 4.53 -22.75
CA SER A 15 -1.41 3.39 -22.09
C SER A 15 -2.28 2.83 -20.96
N LEU A 16 -2.98 3.69 -20.21
CA LEU A 16 -3.92 3.24 -19.18
C LEU A 16 -5.05 2.38 -19.76
N GLN A 17 -5.71 2.85 -20.83
CA GLN A 17 -6.76 2.07 -21.50
C GLN A 17 -6.28 0.70 -21.98
N LEU A 18 -5.08 0.64 -22.59
CA LEU A 18 -4.51 -0.62 -23.07
C LEU A 18 -4.23 -1.61 -21.94
N VAL A 19 -3.75 -1.11 -20.80
CA VAL A 19 -3.46 -1.94 -19.63
C VAL A 19 -4.75 -2.44 -18.98
N LEU A 20 -5.78 -1.61 -18.88
CA LEU A 20 -7.08 -2.00 -18.32
C LEU A 20 -7.75 -3.16 -19.09
N ILE A 21 -7.57 -3.25 -20.40
CA ILE A 21 -8.04 -4.40 -21.20
C ILE A 21 -7.40 -5.71 -20.71
N ASN A 22 -6.12 -5.67 -20.31
CA ASN A 22 -5.43 -6.84 -19.78
C ASN A 22 -5.88 -7.15 -18.34
N LEU A 23 -5.86 -6.13 -17.48
CA LEU A 23 -6.18 -6.27 -16.06
C LEU A 23 -7.62 -6.76 -15.83
N SER A 24 -8.58 -6.27 -16.61
CA SER A 24 -9.99 -6.70 -16.50
C SER A 24 -10.25 -8.16 -16.88
N GLN A 25 -9.28 -8.83 -17.49
CA GLN A 25 -9.37 -10.26 -17.82
C GLN A 25 -8.65 -11.15 -16.81
N ALA A 26 -8.00 -10.58 -15.79
CA ALA A 26 -7.27 -11.34 -14.79
C ALA A 26 -8.20 -11.78 -13.65
N ASP A 27 -7.97 -12.99 -13.13
CA ASP A 27 -8.69 -13.47 -11.94
C ASP A 27 -8.19 -12.76 -10.68
N SER A 28 -6.92 -12.34 -10.68
CA SER A 28 -6.25 -11.59 -9.63
C SER A 28 -5.34 -10.50 -10.18
N ILE A 29 -5.17 -9.46 -9.37
CA ILE A 29 -4.16 -8.41 -9.55
C ILE A 29 -3.43 -8.19 -8.24
N SER A 30 -2.11 -8.06 -8.28
CA SER A 30 -1.28 -7.67 -7.14
C SER A 30 -1.09 -6.16 -7.15
N VAL A 31 -1.24 -5.50 -6.01
CA VAL A 31 -1.30 -4.03 -5.91
C VAL A 31 -0.41 -3.53 -4.78
N ASP A 32 0.27 -2.41 -5.02
CA ASP A 32 1.02 -1.65 -4.03
C ASP A 32 0.92 -0.16 -4.37
N THR A 33 1.34 0.73 -3.45
CA THR A 33 1.45 2.16 -3.73
C THR A 33 2.73 2.77 -3.18
N GLU A 34 3.17 3.87 -3.79
CA GLU A 34 4.20 4.73 -3.21
C GLU A 34 3.67 6.14 -3.02
N SER A 35 3.94 6.72 -1.86
CA SER A 35 3.38 8.02 -1.46
C SER A 35 4.46 9.03 -1.04
N SER A 36 4.12 10.32 -1.08
CA SER A 36 5.02 11.42 -0.73
C SER A 36 5.36 11.55 0.77
N GLY A 37 4.82 10.67 1.62
CA GLY A 37 4.65 10.84 3.07
C GLY A 37 5.89 11.18 3.91
N TYR A 38 7.11 10.97 3.41
CA TYR A 38 8.33 11.43 4.10
C TYR A 38 8.62 12.93 3.93
N TYR A 39 8.03 13.59 2.93
CA TYR A 39 8.38 14.95 2.52
C TYR A 39 7.23 15.95 2.69
N THR A 40 5.97 15.49 2.81
CA THR A 40 4.79 16.36 2.83
C THR A 40 3.83 16.04 3.99
N TYR A 41 3.18 17.07 4.54
CA TYR A 41 2.20 16.92 5.62
C TYR A 41 0.97 16.09 5.21
N PHE A 42 0.49 16.31 3.99
CA PHE A 42 -0.54 15.47 3.38
C PHE A 42 0.17 14.50 2.44
N SER A 43 0.27 13.24 2.85
CA SER A 43 0.78 12.16 1.99
C SER A 43 -0.12 12.03 0.75
N LYS A 44 0.46 12.01 -0.44
CA LYS A 44 -0.24 11.80 -1.71
C LYS A 44 0.33 10.58 -2.41
N VAL A 45 -0.52 9.76 -3.01
CA VAL A 45 -0.14 8.64 -3.87
C VAL A 45 0.58 9.19 -5.11
N CYS A 46 1.84 8.77 -5.25
CA CYS A 46 2.76 9.19 -6.30
C CYS A 46 3.00 8.09 -7.34
N LEU A 47 2.71 6.84 -7.01
CA LEU A 47 2.84 5.68 -7.90
C LEU A 47 1.82 4.61 -7.49
N ILE A 48 1.27 3.91 -8.47
CA ILE A 48 0.45 2.71 -8.25
C ILE A 48 1.07 1.57 -9.05
N GLN A 49 1.40 0.49 -8.37
CA GLN A 49 1.99 -0.71 -8.96
C GLN A 49 0.91 -1.76 -9.11
N ILE A 50 0.83 -2.39 -10.30
CA ILE A 50 -0.08 -3.51 -10.52
C ILE A 50 0.65 -4.62 -11.27
N SER A 51 0.66 -5.84 -10.71
CA SER A 51 1.13 -7.04 -11.40
C SER A 51 -0.02 -8.00 -11.67
N ALA A 52 -0.13 -8.48 -12.91
CA ALA A 52 -1.12 -9.46 -13.32
C ALA A 52 -0.66 -10.21 -14.57
N LYS A 53 -0.98 -11.51 -14.66
CA LYS A 53 -0.68 -12.35 -15.85
C LYS A 53 0.79 -12.26 -16.31
N GLY A 54 1.72 -12.22 -15.37
CA GLY A 54 3.16 -12.14 -15.63
C GLY A 54 3.67 -10.79 -16.16
N LYS A 55 2.86 -9.72 -16.08
CA LYS A 55 3.25 -8.35 -16.45
C LYS A 55 3.19 -7.44 -15.23
N ASN A 56 4.11 -6.49 -15.18
CA ASN A 56 4.19 -5.47 -14.14
C ASN A 56 3.91 -4.10 -14.74
N TYR A 57 2.96 -3.37 -14.17
CA TYR A 57 2.51 -2.06 -14.61
C TYR A 57 2.83 -1.03 -13.54
N ILE A 58 3.49 0.05 -13.95
CA ILE A 58 3.85 1.16 -13.08
C ILE A 58 3.05 2.37 -13.53
N ILE A 59 1.96 2.66 -12.82
CA ILE A 59 1.00 3.71 -13.16
C ILE A 59 1.41 5.00 -12.47
N ASP A 60 1.59 6.07 -13.24
CA ASP A 60 1.97 7.39 -12.75
C ASP A 60 0.73 8.29 -12.58
N PRO A 61 0.11 8.34 -11.39
CA PRO A 61 -1.06 9.16 -11.15
C PRO A 61 -0.78 10.66 -11.23
N LEU A 62 0.49 11.09 -11.16
CA LEU A 62 0.84 12.52 -11.25
C LEU A 62 0.78 13.04 -12.69
N LYS A 63 0.86 12.15 -13.68
CA LYS A 63 0.74 12.48 -15.11
C LYS A 63 -0.65 12.20 -15.68
N LEU A 64 -1.47 11.41 -14.99
CA LEU A 64 -2.81 11.02 -15.42
C LEU A 64 -3.87 11.94 -14.80
N GLN A 65 -4.74 12.51 -15.63
CA GLN A 65 -5.78 13.43 -15.16
C GLN A 65 -7.04 12.74 -14.62
N ASN A 66 -7.33 11.52 -15.11
CA ASN A 66 -8.49 10.74 -14.69
C ASN A 66 -8.08 9.27 -14.51
N LEU A 67 -8.38 8.71 -13.35
CA LEU A 67 -8.14 7.31 -12.97
C LEU A 67 -9.42 6.57 -12.60
N GLU A 68 -10.60 7.13 -12.86
CA GLU A 68 -11.91 6.51 -12.55
C GLU A 68 -12.04 5.09 -13.10
N SER A 69 -11.52 4.85 -14.31
CA SER A 69 -11.53 3.52 -14.93
C SER A 69 -10.66 2.49 -14.19
N LEU A 70 -9.67 2.93 -13.42
CA LEU A 70 -8.91 2.09 -12.50
C LEU A 70 -9.73 1.78 -11.23
N GLY A 71 -10.54 2.71 -10.75
CA GLY A 71 -11.47 2.50 -9.64
C GLY A 71 -12.44 1.34 -9.89
N ASN A 72 -12.97 1.24 -11.11
CA ASN A 72 -13.85 0.13 -11.52
C ASN A 72 -13.19 -1.25 -11.35
N LEU A 73 -11.87 -1.34 -11.55
CA LEU A 73 -11.11 -2.58 -11.37
C LEU A 73 -11.03 -2.98 -9.89
N PHE A 74 -10.83 -2.00 -9.00
CA PHE A 74 -10.74 -2.23 -7.56
C PHE A 74 -12.11 -2.57 -6.94
N GLU A 75 -13.19 -2.04 -7.49
CA GLU A 75 -14.55 -2.33 -7.04
C GLU A 75 -15.08 -3.69 -7.55
N ASP A 76 -14.53 -4.24 -8.64
CA ASP A 76 -15.01 -5.50 -9.21
C ASP A 76 -14.77 -6.70 -8.29
N LYS A 77 -15.85 -7.26 -7.72
CA LYS A 77 -15.81 -8.47 -6.87
C LYS A 77 -15.22 -9.70 -7.57
N LYS A 78 -15.23 -9.77 -8.90
CA LYS A 78 -14.73 -10.94 -9.64
C LYS A 78 -13.21 -11.00 -9.67
N ILE A 79 -12.55 -9.87 -9.54
CA ILE A 79 -11.09 -9.75 -9.58
C ILE A 79 -10.58 -9.67 -8.15
N LEU A 80 -9.70 -10.58 -7.76
CA LEU A 80 -9.06 -10.52 -6.45
C LEU A 80 -7.94 -9.48 -6.45
N LYS A 81 -7.94 -8.57 -5.46
CA LYS A 81 -6.85 -7.60 -5.25
C LYS A 81 -5.92 -8.06 -4.14
N ILE A 82 -4.69 -8.38 -4.47
CA ILE A 82 -3.69 -8.92 -3.53
C ILE A 82 -2.74 -7.81 -3.13
N PHE A 83 -2.70 -7.50 -1.84
CA PHE A 83 -1.85 -6.50 -1.23
C PHE A 83 -0.90 -7.13 -0.20
N HIS A 84 0.02 -6.32 0.29
CA HIS A 84 0.82 -6.64 1.46
C HIS A 84 0.73 -5.51 2.49
N SER A 85 0.06 -5.74 3.63
CA SER A 85 -0.22 -4.70 4.62
C SER A 85 -1.06 -3.53 4.06
N ALA A 86 -2.23 -3.88 3.52
CA ALA A 86 -3.04 -3.06 2.59
C ALA A 86 -3.71 -1.81 3.18
N ILE A 87 -3.79 -1.69 4.51
CA ILE A 87 -4.62 -0.67 5.18
C ILE A 87 -4.25 0.74 4.72
N ASP A 88 -2.95 1.06 4.71
CA ASP A 88 -2.47 2.40 4.36
C ASP A 88 -2.65 2.68 2.86
N ASP A 89 -2.40 1.70 1.99
CA ASP A 89 -2.64 1.80 0.54
C ASP A 89 -4.11 2.08 0.23
N ILE A 90 -5.02 1.29 0.82
CA ILE A 90 -6.47 1.42 0.61
C ILE A 90 -6.95 2.79 1.08
N LYS A 91 -6.53 3.23 2.27
CA LYS A 91 -6.87 4.57 2.77
C LYS A 91 -6.32 5.67 1.87
N ALA A 92 -5.09 5.54 1.38
CA ALA A 92 -4.49 6.52 0.48
C ALA A 92 -5.23 6.59 -0.86
N LEU A 93 -5.56 5.44 -1.46
CA LEU A 93 -6.28 5.34 -2.73
C LEU A 93 -7.73 5.84 -2.63
N LYS A 94 -8.43 5.53 -1.52
CA LYS A 94 -9.76 6.09 -1.20
C LYS A 94 -9.70 7.61 -1.09
N LYS A 95 -8.74 8.13 -0.33
CA LYS A 95 -8.60 9.57 -0.07
C LYS A 95 -8.27 10.35 -1.35
N ASP A 96 -7.30 9.88 -2.13
CA ASP A 96 -6.77 10.65 -3.25
C ASP A 96 -7.62 10.50 -4.52
N PHE A 97 -8.30 9.35 -4.70
CA PHE A 97 -9.00 9.02 -5.95
C PHE A 97 -10.46 8.60 -5.77
N GLY A 98 -10.95 8.47 -4.53
CA GLY A 98 -12.32 8.03 -4.25
C GLY A 98 -12.59 6.56 -4.57
N PHE A 99 -11.55 5.75 -4.73
CA PHE A 99 -11.70 4.34 -5.10
C PHE A 99 -12.40 3.53 -4.02
N GLN A 100 -13.11 2.49 -4.44
CA GLN A 100 -13.72 1.51 -3.55
C GLN A 100 -13.07 0.15 -3.77
N PHE A 101 -13.04 -0.67 -2.72
CA PHE A 101 -12.34 -1.95 -2.75
C PHE A 101 -13.28 -3.07 -2.33
N GLN A 102 -13.26 -4.17 -3.09
CA GLN A 102 -14.01 -5.38 -2.80
C GLN A 102 -13.16 -6.60 -3.17
N ASN A 103 -13.34 -7.77 -2.54
CA ASN A 103 -12.56 -8.97 -2.84
C ASN A 103 -11.03 -8.71 -2.81
N ILE A 104 -10.50 -8.43 -1.63
CA ILE A 104 -9.07 -8.24 -1.42
C ILE A 104 -8.46 -9.44 -0.68
N ALA A 105 -7.15 -9.58 -0.77
CA ALA A 105 -6.34 -10.42 0.11
C ALA A 105 -5.13 -9.63 0.62
N ASP A 106 -4.77 -9.82 1.89
CA ASP A 106 -3.61 -9.19 2.51
C ASP A 106 -2.61 -10.26 2.97
N THR A 107 -1.47 -10.32 2.29
CA THR A 107 -0.38 -11.27 2.61
C THR A 107 0.34 -10.93 3.91
N GLY A 108 0.39 -9.66 4.30
CA GLY A 108 0.99 -9.21 5.56
C GLY A 108 0.15 -9.63 6.77
N PHE A 109 -1.18 -9.48 6.68
CA PHE A 109 -2.10 -10.02 7.69
C PHE A 109 -2.05 -11.56 7.73
N SER A 110 -2.11 -12.20 6.56
CA SER A 110 -2.03 -13.66 6.45
C SER A 110 -0.74 -14.22 7.07
N SER A 111 0.37 -13.50 6.90
CA SER A 111 1.65 -13.87 7.50
C SER A 111 1.58 -13.95 9.03
N ARG A 112 0.87 -13.01 9.66
CA ARG A 112 0.69 -12.98 11.12
C ARG A 112 -0.25 -14.11 11.56
N LEU A 113 -1.33 -14.32 10.82
CA LEU A 113 -2.30 -15.38 11.11
C LEU A 113 -1.70 -16.78 10.98
N LEU A 114 -0.76 -16.97 10.06
CA LEU A 114 -0.02 -18.22 9.85
C LEU A 114 1.19 -18.38 10.81
N ASP A 115 1.42 -17.42 11.71
CA ASP A 115 2.52 -17.42 12.68
C ASP A 115 3.92 -17.53 12.03
N HIS A 116 4.14 -16.79 10.94
CA HIS A 116 5.48 -16.66 10.38
C HIS A 116 6.38 -15.81 11.30
N GLU A 117 7.67 -16.13 11.33
CA GLU A 117 8.67 -15.42 12.16
C GLU A 117 8.72 -13.91 11.89
N GLN A 118 8.47 -13.50 10.65
CA GLN A 118 8.36 -12.10 10.26
C GLN A 118 7.23 -11.93 9.24
N TYR A 119 6.79 -10.69 9.06
CA TYR A 119 5.63 -10.36 8.22
C TYR A 119 5.95 -9.32 7.15
N SER A 120 7.23 -8.98 6.92
CA SER A 120 7.60 -8.05 5.85
C SER A 120 7.57 -8.72 4.49
N LEU A 121 7.25 -7.97 3.43
CA LEU A 121 7.29 -8.47 2.06
C LEU A 121 8.65 -9.06 1.72
N THR A 122 9.74 -8.37 2.10
CA THR A 122 11.10 -8.86 1.88
C THR A 122 11.37 -10.22 2.52
N TYR A 123 10.78 -10.48 3.69
CA TYR A 123 10.87 -11.77 4.34
C TYR A 123 10.05 -12.82 3.59
N LEU A 124 8.81 -12.52 3.21
CA LEU A 124 7.95 -13.47 2.51
C LEU A 124 8.52 -13.88 1.15
N VAL A 125 9.11 -12.94 0.42
CA VAL A 125 9.78 -13.22 -0.86
C VAL A 125 11.01 -14.12 -0.64
N ASP A 126 11.81 -13.88 0.39
CA ASP A 126 12.94 -14.78 0.71
C ASP A 126 12.43 -16.15 1.18
N TYR A 127 11.41 -16.19 2.03
CA TYR A 127 10.83 -17.41 2.57
C TYR A 127 10.32 -18.32 1.44
N TYR A 128 9.47 -17.79 0.56
CA TYR A 128 8.78 -18.57 -0.48
C TYR A 128 9.55 -18.73 -1.79
N HIS A 129 10.46 -17.80 -2.13
CA HIS A 129 11.17 -17.79 -3.40
C HIS A 129 12.70 -17.82 -3.27
N LYS A 130 13.25 -17.70 -2.05
CA LYS A 130 14.71 -17.64 -1.78
C LYS A 130 15.37 -16.47 -2.51
N ILE A 131 14.65 -15.36 -2.63
CA ILE A 131 15.08 -14.13 -3.29
C ILE A 131 15.20 -13.02 -2.25
N LYS A 132 16.34 -12.33 -2.24
CA LYS A 132 16.57 -11.17 -1.37
C LYS A 132 16.23 -9.89 -2.10
N LEU A 133 15.18 -9.21 -1.66
CA LEU A 133 14.82 -7.88 -2.15
C LEU A 133 15.65 -6.79 -1.46
N SER A 134 15.98 -5.75 -2.22
CA SER A 134 16.64 -4.54 -1.71
C SER A 134 15.60 -3.58 -1.15
N LYS A 135 15.86 -2.96 0.01
CA LYS A 135 15.01 -1.92 0.61
C LYS A 135 15.45 -0.49 0.25
N LYS A 136 16.39 -0.34 -0.68
CA LYS A 136 17.11 0.92 -0.92
C LYS A 136 16.19 2.06 -1.35
N GLU A 137 15.15 1.76 -2.14
CA GLU A 137 14.28 2.77 -2.73
C GLU A 137 12.99 3.02 -1.92
N GLN A 138 12.75 2.26 -0.84
CA GLN A 138 11.55 2.37 -0.01
C GLN A 138 11.32 3.79 0.55
N LYS A 139 12.40 4.55 0.76
CA LYS A 139 12.36 5.92 1.29
C LYS A 139 12.74 6.96 0.24
N SER A 140 12.65 6.62 -1.04
CA SER A 140 12.99 7.53 -2.13
C SER A 140 11.95 8.65 -2.26
N ASN A 141 12.36 9.76 -2.88
CA ASN A 141 11.42 10.82 -3.22
C ASN A 141 10.59 10.40 -4.44
N TRP A 142 9.39 9.89 -4.18
CA TRP A 142 8.45 9.40 -5.19
C TRP A 142 7.71 10.52 -5.94
N GLU A 143 7.83 11.78 -5.54
CA GLU A 143 7.30 12.92 -6.31
C GLU A 143 8.22 13.35 -7.45
N LYS A 144 9.53 13.08 -7.32
CA LYS A 144 10.53 13.49 -8.30
C LYS A 144 10.25 12.84 -9.66
N ARG A 145 10.37 13.62 -10.73
CA ARG A 145 10.27 13.14 -12.13
C ARG A 145 11.47 13.61 -12.96
N PRO A 146 11.95 12.80 -13.91
CA PRO A 146 11.55 11.41 -14.17
C PRO A 146 11.98 10.48 -13.01
N LEU A 147 11.25 9.36 -12.83
CA LEU A 147 11.65 8.32 -11.89
C LEU A 147 12.93 7.63 -12.39
N GLU A 148 13.81 7.30 -11.46
CA GLU A 148 15.05 6.59 -11.77
C GLU A 148 14.76 5.11 -12.08
N LYS A 149 15.62 4.48 -12.89
CA LYS A 149 15.44 3.07 -13.26
C LYS A 149 15.39 2.16 -12.03
N SER A 150 16.17 2.45 -10.99
CA SER A 150 16.16 1.69 -9.73
C SER A 150 14.82 1.79 -9.01
N GLN A 151 14.21 2.98 -8.97
CA GLN A 151 12.87 3.19 -8.40
C GLN A 151 11.81 2.37 -9.13
N LEU A 152 11.82 2.39 -10.47
CA LEU A 152 10.87 1.62 -11.28
C LEU A 152 11.04 0.10 -11.11
N GLN A 153 12.28 -0.37 -11.01
CA GLN A 153 12.56 -1.79 -10.76
C GLN A 153 12.16 -2.21 -9.35
N TYR A 154 12.42 -1.38 -8.35
CA TYR A 154 11.98 -1.61 -6.98
C TYR A 154 10.45 -1.72 -6.93
N ALA A 155 9.75 -0.72 -7.46
CA ALA A 155 8.28 -0.70 -7.50
C ALA A 155 7.70 -1.95 -8.18
N ALA A 156 8.28 -2.40 -9.29
CA ALA A 156 7.83 -3.64 -9.94
C ALA A 156 7.99 -4.89 -9.04
N LEU A 157 8.99 -4.91 -8.17
CA LEU A 157 9.28 -6.04 -7.28
C LEU A 157 8.33 -6.13 -6.08
N ASP A 158 7.68 -5.03 -5.70
CA ASP A 158 6.75 -5.02 -4.59
C ASP A 158 5.44 -5.77 -4.91
N THR A 159 5.08 -5.89 -6.19
CA THR A 159 3.86 -6.59 -6.62
C THR A 159 4.10 -7.93 -7.30
N VAL A 160 5.25 -8.15 -7.95
CA VAL A 160 5.46 -9.31 -8.85
C VAL A 160 5.33 -10.68 -8.17
N TYR A 161 5.62 -10.78 -6.87
CA TYR A 161 5.59 -12.05 -6.13
C TYR A 161 4.29 -12.26 -5.34
N LEU A 162 3.46 -11.24 -5.17
CA LEU A 162 2.31 -11.28 -4.26
C LEU A 162 1.29 -12.34 -4.65
N GLU A 163 0.97 -12.48 -5.94
CA GLU A 163 0.07 -13.53 -6.42
C GLU A 163 0.54 -14.92 -6.01
N THR A 164 1.79 -15.26 -6.29
CA THR A 164 2.35 -16.58 -5.95
C THR A 164 2.54 -16.80 -4.46
N ILE A 165 2.79 -15.74 -3.68
CA ILE A 165 2.84 -15.81 -2.22
C ILE A 165 1.43 -16.08 -1.67
N TRP A 166 0.45 -15.35 -2.17
CA TRP A 166 -0.94 -15.51 -1.75
C TRP A 166 -1.50 -16.89 -2.07
N GLU A 167 -1.20 -17.47 -3.25
CA GLU A 167 -1.61 -18.84 -3.58
C GLU A 167 -1.15 -19.85 -2.53
N LYS A 168 0.12 -19.76 -2.11
CA LYS A 168 0.71 -20.64 -1.08
C LYS A 168 0.07 -20.39 0.30
N MET A 169 -0.05 -19.12 0.70
CA MET A 169 -0.66 -18.75 1.98
C MET A 169 -2.12 -19.18 2.05
N LYS A 170 -2.89 -19.02 0.96
CA LYS A 170 -4.29 -19.46 0.87
C LYS A 170 -4.42 -20.95 1.12
N GLU A 171 -3.57 -21.78 0.51
CA GLU A 171 -3.56 -23.21 0.78
C GLU A 171 -3.27 -23.53 2.25
N GLU A 172 -2.30 -22.85 2.86
CA GLU A 172 -1.94 -23.04 4.26
C GLU A 172 -3.07 -22.60 5.22
N LEU A 173 -3.70 -21.45 4.94
CA LEU A 173 -4.86 -20.94 5.69
C LEU A 173 -6.01 -21.94 5.65
N ILE A 174 -6.30 -22.53 4.47
CA ILE A 174 -7.34 -23.57 4.33
C ILE A 174 -6.96 -24.82 5.13
N LYS A 175 -5.72 -25.30 5.01
CA LYS A 175 -5.23 -26.49 5.75
C LYS A 175 -5.32 -26.31 7.27
N ARG A 176 -5.18 -25.08 7.77
CA ARG A 176 -5.27 -24.74 9.20
C ARG A 176 -6.66 -24.28 9.65
N ASN A 177 -7.66 -24.27 8.78
CA ASN A 177 -9.01 -23.74 9.04
C ASN A 177 -9.03 -22.26 9.47
N LEU A 178 -8.10 -21.46 8.97
CA LEU A 178 -7.96 -20.02 9.25
C LEU A 178 -8.45 -19.14 8.08
N TYR A 179 -8.89 -19.75 6.98
CA TYR A 179 -9.24 -19.02 5.76
C TYR A 179 -10.44 -18.07 5.95
N GLU A 180 -11.50 -18.53 6.62
CA GLU A 180 -12.69 -17.69 6.88
C GLU A 180 -12.36 -16.49 7.78
N GLU A 181 -11.47 -16.67 8.76
CA GLU A 181 -10.98 -15.57 9.61
C GLU A 181 -10.21 -14.55 8.78
N ALA A 182 -9.33 -15.00 7.89
CA ALA A 182 -8.60 -14.12 6.97
C ALA A 182 -9.54 -13.33 6.08
N ILE A 183 -10.54 -13.98 5.46
CA ILE A 183 -11.53 -13.30 4.60
C ILE A 183 -12.32 -12.25 5.38
N SER A 184 -12.78 -12.57 6.59
CA SER A 184 -13.51 -11.60 7.42
C SER A 184 -12.67 -10.36 7.73
N GLU A 185 -11.37 -10.53 7.99
CA GLU A 185 -10.50 -9.38 8.22
C GLU A 185 -10.23 -8.58 6.95
N PHE A 186 -10.07 -9.24 5.80
CA PHE A 186 -9.90 -8.56 4.52
C PHE A 186 -11.10 -7.70 4.16
N GLU A 187 -12.32 -8.14 4.48
CA GLU A 187 -13.52 -7.33 4.29
C GLU A 187 -13.50 -6.06 5.15
N LYS A 188 -13.04 -6.16 6.41
CA LYS A 188 -12.87 -4.99 7.29
C LYS A 188 -11.82 -4.03 6.72
N ILE A 189 -10.65 -4.55 6.34
CA ILE A 189 -9.57 -3.76 5.72
C ILE A 189 -10.07 -3.04 4.46
N ALA A 190 -10.83 -3.72 3.60
CA ALA A 190 -11.41 -3.10 2.41
C ALA A 190 -12.42 -1.98 2.73
N SER A 191 -13.14 -2.12 3.84
CA SER A 191 -14.12 -1.13 4.32
C SER A 191 -13.50 0.04 5.10
N GLU A 192 -12.21 -0.02 5.42
CA GLU A 192 -11.52 1.05 6.15
C GLU A 192 -11.62 2.39 5.40
N GLU A 193 -12.08 3.42 6.09
CA GLU A 193 -12.17 4.77 5.53
C GLU A 193 -10.94 5.60 5.87
N PRO A 194 -10.55 6.57 5.01
CA PRO A 194 -9.54 7.55 5.37
C PRO A 194 -9.95 8.26 6.67
N GLY A 195 -9.02 8.38 7.61
CA GLY A 195 -9.27 9.15 8.83
C GLY A 195 -9.65 10.59 8.51
N SER A 196 -10.56 11.19 9.27
CA SER A 196 -10.91 12.60 9.12
C SER A 196 -9.66 13.47 9.23
N GLU A 197 -9.34 14.25 8.20
CA GLU A 197 -8.21 15.17 8.25
C GLU A 197 -8.32 16.12 9.46
N GLY A 198 -7.34 16.05 10.35
CA GLY A 198 -7.09 17.09 11.34
C GLY A 198 -8.00 17.11 12.56
N ASN A 199 -8.30 15.97 13.20
CA ASN A 199 -8.85 16.01 14.56
C ASN A 199 -8.05 15.16 15.56
N SER A 200 -7.35 15.92 16.40
CA SER A 200 -6.62 15.54 17.63
C SER A 200 -5.36 14.71 17.45
N ILE A 201 -4.27 15.23 18.03
CA ILE A 201 -3.20 14.39 18.53
C ILE A 201 -3.83 13.40 19.50
N SER A 202 -4.00 12.17 19.02
CA SER A 202 -4.43 11.07 19.87
C SER A 202 -3.27 10.76 20.81
N MET A 203 -3.40 11.17 22.07
CA MET A 203 -2.44 10.82 23.12
C MET A 203 -2.26 9.31 23.25
N ASP A 204 -3.27 8.53 22.86
CA ASP A 204 -3.22 7.06 22.82
C ASP A 204 -2.12 6.49 21.91
N LYS A 205 -1.55 7.31 21.01
CA LYS A 205 -0.36 6.94 20.20
C LYS A 205 0.96 7.00 21.00
N PHE A 206 0.93 7.54 22.21
CA PHE A 206 2.06 7.71 23.11
C PHE A 206 1.69 7.12 24.48
N PRO A 207 1.62 5.79 24.62
CA PRO A 207 1.19 5.16 25.87
C PRO A 207 2.05 5.58 27.08
N GLU A 208 3.32 5.93 26.84
CA GLU A 208 4.26 6.45 27.83
C GLU A 208 3.86 7.84 28.38
N ILE A 209 2.96 8.56 27.70
CA ILE A 209 2.51 9.89 28.13
C ILE A 209 1.81 9.84 29.50
N LEU A 210 1.27 8.68 29.89
CA LEU A 210 0.65 8.43 31.18
C LEU A 210 1.65 8.42 32.35
N GLU A 211 2.95 8.29 32.07
CA GLU A 211 4.02 8.37 33.08
C GLU A 211 4.31 9.81 33.53
N TYR A 212 3.81 10.82 32.81
CA TYR A 212 4.02 12.23 33.09
C TYR A 212 2.89 12.86 33.92
N SER A 213 3.21 13.92 34.66
CA SER A 213 2.23 14.72 35.41
C SER A 213 1.20 15.37 34.48
N ALA A 214 0.08 15.83 35.04
CA ALA A 214 -0.97 16.48 34.25
C ALA A 214 -0.47 17.75 33.52
N ASP A 215 0.40 18.53 34.16
CA ASP A 215 0.97 19.75 33.57
C ASP A 215 1.96 19.42 32.43
N GLU A 216 2.79 18.39 32.61
CA GLU A 216 3.69 17.91 31.57
C GLU A 216 2.92 17.33 30.37
N ARG A 217 1.87 16.54 30.62
CA ARG A 217 0.99 16.03 29.55
C ARG A 217 0.33 17.14 28.75
N ARG A 218 -0.10 18.21 29.43
CA ARG A 218 -0.66 19.40 28.77
C ARG A 218 0.39 20.12 27.94
N PHE A 219 1.60 20.29 28.46
CA PHE A 219 2.70 20.89 27.71
C PHE A 219 3.08 20.09 26.47
N ILE A 220 3.15 18.75 26.59
CA ILE A 220 3.39 17.83 25.47
C ILE A 220 2.28 17.96 24.43
N TYR A 221 1.02 17.99 24.87
CA TYR A 221 -0.13 18.20 23.97
C TYR A 221 -0.01 19.50 23.20
N ASP A 222 0.19 20.62 23.89
CA ASP A 222 0.29 21.96 23.28
C ASP A 222 1.46 22.03 22.30
N THR A 223 2.58 21.36 22.62
CA THR A 223 3.75 21.23 21.73
C THR A 223 3.43 20.41 20.49
N LEU A 224 2.76 19.27 20.64
CA LEU A 224 2.34 18.42 19.53
C LEU A 224 1.35 19.17 18.63
N VAL A 225 0.39 19.91 19.21
CA VAL A 225 -0.60 20.73 18.49
C VAL A 225 0.12 21.81 17.70
N PHE A 226 1.02 22.54 18.35
CA PHE A 226 1.82 23.57 17.68
C PHE A 226 2.67 22.99 16.54
N ARG A 227 3.29 21.82 16.74
CA ARG A 227 4.05 21.13 15.70
C ARG A 227 3.15 20.75 14.53
N ASP A 228 1.98 20.17 14.80
CA ASP A 228 1.01 19.77 13.79
C ASP A 228 0.49 20.97 12.99
N ASP A 229 0.15 22.08 13.66
CA ASP A 229 -0.22 23.35 13.04
C ASP A 229 0.87 23.90 12.13
N LYS A 230 2.14 23.78 12.54
CA LYS A 230 3.29 24.19 11.72
C LYS A 230 3.45 23.30 10.50
N SER A 231 3.44 21.99 10.68
CA SER A 231 3.54 21.02 9.59
C SER A 231 2.39 21.21 8.58
N ARG A 232 1.17 21.45 9.06
CA ARG A 232 0.00 21.80 8.23
C ARG A 232 0.19 23.09 7.47
N LYS A 233 0.61 24.16 8.15
CA LYS A 233 0.81 25.49 7.55
C LYS A 233 1.89 25.46 6.47
N PHE A 234 2.97 24.71 6.70
CA PHE A 234 4.11 24.65 5.79
C PHE A 234 4.06 23.48 4.80
N LYS A 235 3.03 22.62 4.86
CA LYS A 235 2.85 21.42 4.04
C LYS A 235 4.05 20.45 4.10
N GLN A 236 4.78 20.42 5.21
CA GLN A 236 5.96 19.57 5.41
C GLN A 236 5.67 18.50 6.46
N GLY A 237 6.37 17.36 6.37
CA GLY A 237 6.31 16.33 7.42
C GLY A 237 6.65 16.91 8.80
N ALA A 238 6.11 16.31 9.86
CA ALA A 238 6.49 16.64 11.23
C ALA A 238 7.90 16.08 11.50
N PHE A 239 8.84 16.97 11.83
CA PHE A 239 10.16 16.61 12.35
C PHE A 239 10.08 16.26 13.84
#